data_AF-X0V3Q9-F1
#
_entry.id   AF-X0V3Q9-F1
#
_cell.length_a   1.000
_cell.length_b   1.000
_cell.length_c   1.000
_cell.angle_alpha   90.00
_cell.angle_beta   90.00
_cell.angle_gamma   90.00
#
_symmetry.space_group_name_H-M   'P 1'
#
loop_
_entity.id
_entity.type
_entity.pdbx_description
1 polymer ?
#
loop_
_entity_poly.entity_id
_entity_poly.type
_entity_poly.pdbx_seq_one_letter_code
_entity_poly.pdbx_strand_id
1 'polypeptide(L)'
;MFQWLNPKAWVMGIGALTTYTTIGGNTFYEAGLIALVFGAIAFPASAIWCLFGAAIGKFLTSAIRLKTFNVTMALLLAASIILLYI
;
A
#
# COMPACT_ATOMS: atom_id res chain seq x y z
N MET A 1 -5.47 5.39 -13.99
CA MET A 1 -4.59 6.03 -12.99
C MET A 1 -5.42 6.90 -12.06
N PHE A 2 -5.88 6.36 -10.92
CA PHE A 2 -6.57 7.14 -9.88
C PHE A 2 -5.66 7.52 -8.69
N GLN A 3 -4.44 6.95 -8.63
CA GLN A 3 -3.49 7.21 -7.53
C GLN A 3 -2.98 8.66 -7.50
N TRP A 4 -3.00 9.37 -8.62
CA TRP A 4 -2.65 10.79 -8.68
C TRP A 4 -3.60 11.69 -7.86
N LEU A 5 -4.83 11.26 -7.62
CA LEU A 5 -5.77 11.99 -6.76
C LEU A 5 -5.70 11.54 -5.29
N ASN A 6 -4.90 10.53 -4.97
CA ASN A 6 -4.81 9.93 -3.64
C ASN A 6 -3.79 10.70 -2.77
N PRO A 7 -4.22 11.48 -1.75
CA PRO A 7 -3.30 12.24 -0.90
C PRO A 7 -2.25 11.37 -0.21
N LYS A 8 -2.58 10.09 0.07
CA LYS A 8 -1.64 9.12 0.64
C LYS A 8 -0.44 8.88 -0.27
N ALA A 9 -0.64 8.83 -1.59
CA ALA A 9 0.44 8.60 -2.54
C ALA A 9 1.39 9.81 -2.60
N TRP A 10 0.84 11.03 -2.55
CA TRP A 10 1.62 12.26 -2.51
C TRP A 10 2.49 12.35 -1.26
N VAL A 11 1.92 12.10 -0.09
CA VAL A 11 2.66 12.12 1.18
C VAL A 11 3.80 11.10 1.17
N MET A 12 3.57 9.90 0.61
CA MET A 12 4.61 8.89 0.48
C MET A 12 5.76 9.35 -0.43
N GLY A 13 5.45 9.96 -1.58
CA GLY A 13 6.47 10.48 -2.51
C GLY A 13 7.30 11.61 -1.91
N ILE A 14 6.64 12.56 -1.23
CA ILE A 14 7.31 13.66 -0.52
C ILE A 14 8.21 13.10 0.60
N GLY A 15 7.72 12.13 1.36
CA GLY A 15 8.50 11.45 2.39
C GLY A 15 9.75 10.79 1.82
N ALA A 16 9.61 10.03 0.73
CA ALA A 16 10.73 9.37 0.07
C ALA A 16 11.78 10.38 -0.44
N LEU A 17 11.36 11.46 -1.09
CA LEU A 17 12.27 12.52 -1.53
C LEU A 17 13.00 13.15 -0.34
N THR A 18 12.28 13.47 0.73
CA THR A 18 12.86 14.06 1.95
C THR A 18 13.87 13.12 2.62
N THR A 19 13.61 11.81 2.61
CA THR A 19 14.46 10.82 3.26
C THR A 19 15.70 10.45 2.44
N TYR A 20 15.59 10.43 1.12
CA TYR A 20 16.61 9.81 0.25
C TYR A 20 17.35 10.77 -0.70
N THR A 21 16.99 12.06 -0.73
CA THR A 21 17.76 13.07 -1.49
C THR A 21 18.89 13.67 -0.66
N THR A 22 19.96 14.08 -1.32
CA THR A 22 21.17 14.61 -0.65
C THR A 22 21.38 16.10 -0.87
N ILE A 23 21.96 16.78 0.12
CA ILE A 23 22.32 18.20 0.01
C ILE A 23 23.54 18.33 -0.92
N GLY A 24 23.39 19.07 -2.02
CA GLY A 24 24.43 19.24 -3.04
C GLY A 24 24.47 18.12 -4.10
N GLY A 25 23.59 17.12 -4.01
CA GLY A 25 23.41 16.09 -5.02
C GLY A 25 22.62 16.56 -6.25
N ASN A 26 22.56 15.72 -7.29
CA ASN A 26 21.72 15.98 -8.46
C ASN A 26 20.28 15.57 -8.17
N THR A 27 19.44 16.54 -7.79
CA THR A 27 18.04 16.32 -7.42
C THR A 27 17.23 15.63 -8.50
N PHE A 28 17.44 15.95 -9.78
CA PHE A 28 16.68 15.33 -10.87
C PHE A 28 17.04 13.85 -11.04
N TYR A 29 18.33 13.51 -10.89
CA TYR A 29 18.78 12.12 -10.94
C TYR A 29 18.24 11.30 -9.76
N GLU A 30 18.34 11.84 -8.54
CA GLU A 30 17.86 11.18 -7.31
C GLU A 30 16.34 11.04 -7.29
N ALA A 31 15.60 12.03 -7.78
CA ALA A 31 14.15 11.93 -7.94
C ALA A 31 13.77 10.87 -9.00
N GLY A 32 14.53 10.81 -10.12
CA GLY A 32 14.34 9.83 -11.20
C GLY A 32 14.53 8.39 -10.73
N LEU A 33 15.74 8.04 -10.26
CA LEU A 33 15.92 7.44 -8.94
C LEU A 33 14.73 6.77 -8.25
N ILE A 34 14.26 7.51 -7.25
CA ILE A 34 13.20 7.14 -6.33
C ILE A 34 11.92 6.79 -7.09
N ALA A 35 11.55 7.58 -8.10
CA ALA A 35 10.34 7.34 -8.89
C ALA A 35 10.39 5.99 -9.62
N LEU A 36 11.54 5.62 -10.19
CA LEU A 36 11.72 4.36 -10.89
C LEU A 36 11.61 3.17 -9.94
N VAL A 37 12.28 3.23 -8.78
CA VAL A 37 12.21 2.17 -7.76
C VAL A 37 10.79 2.04 -7.21
N PHE A 38 10.16 3.15 -6.86
CA PHE A 38 8.79 3.13 -6.33
C PHE A 38 7.80 2.61 -7.37
N GLY A 39 7.90 3.04 -8.62
CA GLY A 39 7.05 2.52 -9.70
C GLY A 39 7.25 1.03 -9.92
N ALA A 40 8.51 0.59 -9.98
CA ALA A 40 8.87 -0.82 -10.22
C ALA A 40 8.40 -1.76 -9.10
N ILE A 41 8.32 -1.28 -7.85
CA ILE A 41 7.83 -2.08 -6.72
C ILE A 41 6.31 -1.93 -6.53
N ALA A 42 5.77 -0.72 -6.65
CA ALA A 42 4.35 -0.46 -6.44
C ALA A 42 3.47 -1.19 -7.45
N PHE A 43 3.92 -1.32 -8.70
CA PHE A 43 3.17 -2.03 -9.73
C PHE A 43 2.96 -3.51 -9.42
N PRO A 44 4.01 -4.35 -9.24
CA PRO A 44 3.83 -5.75 -8.89
C PRO A 44 3.16 -5.93 -7.52
N ALA A 45 3.46 -5.09 -6.52
CA ALA A 45 2.79 -5.16 -5.22
C ALA A 45 1.28 -4.93 -5.34
N SER A 46 0.86 -3.92 -6.10
CA SER A 46 -0.55 -3.64 -6.37
C SER A 46 -1.20 -4.75 -7.19
N ALA A 47 -0.49 -5.30 -8.18
CA ALA A 47 -0.99 -6.40 -8.99
C ALA A 47 -1.23 -7.65 -8.13
N ILE A 48 -0.27 -8.04 -7.29
CA ILE A 48 -0.39 -9.16 -6.35
C ILE A 48 -1.58 -8.94 -5.41
N TRP A 49 -1.71 -7.74 -4.85
CA TRP A 49 -2.83 -7.40 -3.97
C TRP A 49 -4.19 -7.50 -4.68
N CYS A 50 -4.31 -6.94 -5.88
CA CYS A 50 -5.51 -7.02 -6.70
C CYS A 50 -5.86 -8.47 -7.08
N LEU A 51 -4.86 -9.27 -7.46
CA LEU A 51 -5.04 -10.68 -7.80
C LEU A 51 -5.50 -11.49 -6.58
N PHE A 52 -4.90 -11.24 -5.41
CA PHE A 52 -5.33 -11.86 -4.16
C PHE A 52 -6.79 -11.50 -3.83
N GLY A 53 -7.16 -10.22 -3.93
CA GLY A 53 -8.52 -9.74 -3.73
C GLY A 53 -9.53 -10.38 -4.70
N ALA A 54 -9.15 -10.51 -5.98
CA ALA A 54 -9.97 -11.18 -6.99
C ALA A 54 -10.10 -12.69 -6.70
N ALA A 55 -9.03 -13.35 -6.27
CA ALA A 55 -9.03 -14.77 -5.94
C ALA A 55 -9.89 -15.07 -4.71
N ILE A 56 -9.73 -14.30 -3.62
CA ILE A 56 -10.52 -14.50 -2.40
C ILE A 56 -12.00 -14.15 -2.62
N GLY A 57 -12.30 -13.18 -3.48
CA GLY A 57 -13.66 -12.84 -3.87
C GLY A 57 -14.44 -14.02 -4.47
N LYS A 58 -13.76 -14.93 -5.19
CA LYS A 58 -14.38 -16.18 -5.70
C LYS A 58 -14.75 -17.16 -4.59
N PHE A 59 -14.09 -17.09 -3.43
CA PHE A 59 -14.40 -17.93 -2.27
C PHE A 59 -15.50 -17.31 -1.39
N LEU A 60 -15.55 -15.98 -1.32
CA LEU A 60 -16.47 -15.20 -0.51
C LEU A 60 -17.83 -14.94 -1.21
N THR A 61 -18.42 -15.98 -1.78
CA THR A 61 -19.69 -15.89 -2.54
C THR A 61 -20.94 -16.08 -1.70
N SER A 62 -20.83 -16.56 -0.45
CA SER A 62 -21.96 -16.74 0.46
C SER A 62 -21.98 -15.69 1.57
N ALA A 63 -23.18 -15.32 2.01
CA ALA A 63 -23.37 -14.34 3.09
C ALA A 63 -22.65 -14.74 4.39
N ILE A 64 -22.63 -16.05 4.71
CA ILE A 64 -21.94 -16.57 5.89
C ILE A 64 -20.43 -16.39 5.75
N ARG A 65 -19.83 -16.74 4.60
CA ARG A 65 -18.38 -16.60 4.38
C ARG A 65 -17.94 -15.14 4.41
N LEU A 66 -18.71 -14.24 3.80
CA LEU A 66 -18.46 -12.80 3.86
C LEU A 66 -18.53 -12.27 5.29
N LYS A 67 -19.55 -12.66 6.06
CA LYS A 67 -19.69 -12.24 7.46
C LYS A 67 -18.53 -12.74 8.32
N THR A 68 -18.16 -14.02 8.20
CA THR A 68 -17.02 -14.58 8.93
C THR A 68 -15.72 -13.87 8.56
N PHE A 69 -15.46 -13.65 7.27
CA PHE A 69 -14.27 -12.93 6.82
C PHE A 69 -14.20 -11.50 7.39
N ASN A 70 -15.31 -10.76 7.34
CA ASN A 70 -15.36 -9.39 7.87
C ASN A 70 -15.15 -9.35 9.39
N VAL A 71 -15.74 -10.29 10.14
CA VAL A 71 -15.53 -10.39 11.59
C VAL A 71 -14.07 -10.73 11.90
N THR A 72 -13.48 -11.69 11.20
CA THR A 72 -12.06 -12.02 11.36
C THR A 72 -11.16 -10.82 11.06
N MET A 73 -11.41 -10.09 9.97
CA MET A 73 -10.65 -8.88 9.63
C MET A 73 -10.79 -7.78 10.69
N ALA A 74 -12.00 -7.57 11.22
CA ALA A 74 -12.22 -6.60 12.29
C ALA A 74 -11.46 -6.95 13.58
N LEU A 75 -11.47 -8.23 13.97
CA LEU A 75 -10.72 -8.71 15.14
C LEU A 75 -9.21 -8.57 14.94
N LEU A 76 -8.69 -8.93 13.76
CA LEU A 76 -7.27 -8.77 13.43
C LEU A 76 -6.84 -7.30 13.45
N LEU A 77 -7.69 -6.40 12.92
CA LEU A 77 -7.43 -4.96 12.96
C LEU A 77 -7.40 -4.46 14.41
N ALA A 78 -8.40 -4.79 15.22
CA ALA A 78 -8.45 -4.43 16.63
C ALA A 78 -7.22 -4.94 17.40
N ALA A 79 -6.85 -6.20 17.17
CA ALA A 79 -5.65 -6.80 17.75
C ALA A 79 -4.37 -6.07 17.33
N SER A 80 -4.21 -5.71 16.05
CA SER A 80 -3.04 -4.95 15.58
C SER A 80 -2.91 -3.59 16.26
N ILE A 81 -4.03 -2.92 16.52
CA ILE A 81 -4.05 -1.64 17.22
C ILE A 81 -3.64 -1.86 18.68
N ILE A 82 -4.22 -2.84 19.36
CA ILE A 82 -3.87 -3.16 20.75
C ILE A 82 -2.37 -3.51 20.87
N LEU A 83 -1.83 -4.29 19.94
CA LEU A 83 -0.41 -4.66 19.90
C LEU A 83 0.52 -3.47 19.66
N LEU A 84 0.07 -2.41 18.99
CA LEU A 84 0.88 -1.19 18.81
C LEU A 84 1.01 -0.38 20.11
N TYR A 85 0.09 -0.55 21.06
CA TYR A 85 0.04 0.21 22.32
C TYR A 85 0.61 -0.55 23.52
N ILE A 86 0.97 -1.82 23.34
CA ILE A 86 1.70 -2.63 24.33
C ILE A 86 3.19 -2.51 24.04
#